data_AF-A0A6A4T7L9-F1
#
_entry.id   AF-A0A6A4T7L9-F1
#
_cell.length_a   1.000
_cell.length_b   1.000
_cell.length_c   1.000
_cell.angle_alpha   90.00
_cell.angle_beta   90.00
_cell.angle_gamma   90.00
#
_symmetry.space_group_name_H-M   'P 1'
#
loop_
_entity.id
_entity.type
_entity.pdbx_description
1 polymer ?
#
loop_
_entity_poly.entity_id
_entity_poly.type
_entity_poly.pdbx_seq_one_letter_code
_entity_poly.pdbx_strand_id
1 'polypeptide(L)'
;MLDVKSTSGEEGPDPDQIYTTPLQDFGEKLEDYAQKYRRKLLSVHMQEASREEFNAIKRDNTRPLTRLHKRDMHNRRPLGETDNAPLQHKDINFDTGATWRQTVQISPLDIQSQRTDAIDLRCNCTGNLLLPSSDVMPVVMAFMEKLNEKHNGYLSSYGIILLFYPLYALWQFALLKVVNVVKRVDKANGSRYLLELVVTNANGEQLRLSHYVYVPLKKPEAVPCNPVGLRWNPEATVHFIVPVKNQARWVHMLIADMERLYKETGDTNFNLIITDYNSSDMDVKKALEKSSLPRYDYVKLSGNFERSAGLQTGIDLIKDDHSIVFLCDLHIYFPTSMIDTIRKHCVEGYMTFAPIVMRLNCGATPWDANGYWEVNGFGLLGIYKSDLIAVGGMNTREYKDRWGGEDWELLDRILKSGLEVDRIYLRNFYHHFHSKRGMWTQ
;
A
#
# COMPACT_ATOMS: atom_id res chain seq x y z
N MET A 1 28.53 -51.87 52.75
CA MET A 1 29.74 -52.54 52.21
C MET A 1 29.70 -52.39 50.69
N LEU A 2 30.84 -52.53 50.00
CA LEU A 2 31.02 -52.35 48.53
C LEU A 2 30.60 -53.64 47.77
N ASP A 3 30.38 -53.74 46.46
CA ASP A 3 30.43 -52.84 45.27
C ASP A 3 29.69 -53.53 44.06
N VAL A 4 29.43 -53.01 42.84
CA VAL A 4 29.62 -51.72 42.14
C VAL A 4 28.61 -51.59 40.94
N LYS A 5 28.66 -50.44 40.22
CA LYS A 5 28.06 -50.08 38.90
C LYS A 5 27.55 -51.20 37.93
N SER A 6 26.44 -50.90 37.22
CA SER A 6 26.39 -50.71 35.74
C SER A 6 25.11 -49.92 35.32
N THR A 7 24.91 -49.65 34.01
CA THR A 7 23.95 -48.65 33.48
C THR A 7 23.24 -49.09 32.20
N SER A 8 21.91 -48.84 32.08
CA SER A 8 21.22 -48.43 30.83
C SER A 8 19.69 -48.29 31.02
N GLY A 9 19.03 -47.53 30.12
CA GLY A 9 17.59 -47.68 29.82
C GLY A 9 16.62 -46.64 30.40
N GLU A 10 16.43 -45.52 29.72
CA GLU A 10 15.18 -44.75 29.77
C GLU A 10 14.41 -45.02 28.46
N GLU A 11 13.10 -45.33 28.55
CA GLU A 11 12.24 -45.50 27.38
C GLU A 11 11.67 -44.13 26.93
N GLY A 12 11.85 -43.80 25.65
CA GLY A 12 11.31 -42.57 25.06
C GLY A 12 9.85 -42.71 24.60
N PRO A 13 9.11 -41.61 24.43
CA PRO A 13 7.71 -41.63 23.99
C PRO A 13 7.53 -42.01 22.52
N ASP A 14 6.38 -42.63 22.25
CA ASP A 14 5.90 -43.12 20.95
C ASP A 14 5.74 -42.00 19.88
N PRO A 15 6.29 -42.14 18.66
CA PRO A 15 6.22 -41.10 17.62
C PRO A 15 4.82 -40.80 17.04
N ASP A 16 3.89 -41.77 17.04
CA ASP A 16 2.73 -41.73 16.12
C ASP A 16 1.41 -41.20 16.72
N GLN A 17 1.43 -40.58 17.91
CA GLN A 17 0.23 -39.95 18.49
C GLN A 17 -0.09 -38.58 17.87
N ILE A 18 -0.98 -38.59 16.86
CA ILE A 18 -1.53 -37.37 16.24
C ILE A 18 -2.57 -36.71 17.18
N TYR A 19 -2.15 -35.68 17.92
CA TYR A 19 -3.04 -34.85 18.74
C TYR A 19 -3.88 -33.89 17.88
N THR A 20 -5.08 -34.32 17.48
CA THR A 20 -6.07 -33.51 16.74
C THR A 20 -6.86 -32.56 17.65
N THR A 21 -6.16 -31.65 18.34
CA THR A 21 -6.80 -30.52 19.04
C THR A 21 -7.20 -29.43 18.02
N PRO A 22 -8.47 -29.03 17.92
CA PRO A 22 -8.85 -27.90 17.09
C PRO A 22 -8.14 -26.62 17.56
N LEU A 23 -7.57 -25.86 16.62
CA LEU A 23 -7.04 -24.52 16.90
C LEU A 23 -8.18 -23.64 17.42
N GLN A 24 -8.02 -23.11 18.63
CA GLN A 24 -9.00 -22.21 19.22
C GLN A 24 -8.99 -20.89 18.43
N ASP A 25 -10.11 -20.58 17.78
CA ASP A 25 -10.26 -19.37 16.98
C ASP A 25 -10.26 -18.12 17.87
N PHE A 26 -9.54 -17.09 17.43
CA PHE A 26 -9.45 -15.79 18.09
C PHE A 26 -10.15 -14.66 17.29
N GLY A 27 -10.82 -14.99 16.18
CA GLY A 27 -11.42 -14.04 15.24
C GLY A 27 -12.34 -12.99 15.88
N GLU A 28 -13.16 -13.39 16.86
CA GLU A 28 -14.18 -12.52 17.46
C GLU A 28 -13.61 -11.24 18.10
N LYS A 29 -12.42 -11.29 18.72
CA LYS A 29 -11.85 -10.13 19.43
C LYS A 29 -11.20 -9.11 18.50
N LEU A 30 -10.67 -9.53 17.36
CA LEU A 30 -10.14 -8.60 16.35
C LEU A 30 -11.29 -7.97 15.56
N GLU A 31 -12.33 -8.76 15.26
CA GLU A 31 -13.52 -8.24 14.58
C GLU A 31 -14.32 -7.25 15.44
N ASP A 32 -14.54 -7.48 16.74
CA ASP A 32 -15.26 -6.50 17.57
C ASP A 32 -14.52 -5.15 17.64
N TYR A 33 -13.18 -5.17 17.77
CA TYR A 33 -12.37 -3.95 17.70
C TYR A 33 -12.53 -3.26 16.33
N ALA A 34 -12.38 -4.00 15.23
CA ALA A 34 -12.52 -3.46 13.87
C ALA A 34 -13.95 -2.95 13.57
N GLN A 35 -15.00 -3.61 14.07
CA GLN A 35 -16.40 -3.17 13.91
C GLN A 35 -16.68 -1.91 14.73
N LYS A 36 -16.21 -1.86 15.99
CA LYS A 36 -16.36 -0.72 16.90
C LYS A 36 -15.69 0.54 16.35
N TYR A 37 -14.51 0.41 15.72
CA TYR A 37 -13.81 1.53 15.09
C TYR A 37 -14.23 1.80 13.63
N ARG A 38 -14.79 0.83 12.88
CA ARG A 38 -15.46 1.09 11.59
C ARG A 38 -16.60 2.10 11.73
N ARG A 39 -17.40 1.99 12.80
CA ARG A 39 -18.44 2.99 13.12
C ARG A 39 -17.84 4.38 13.34
N LYS A 40 -16.64 4.46 13.93
CA LYS A 40 -15.92 5.71 14.18
C LYS A 40 -15.42 6.35 12.88
N LEU A 41 -14.77 5.58 11.99
CA LEU A 41 -14.34 6.04 10.66
C LEU A 41 -15.52 6.53 9.80
N LEU A 42 -16.62 5.78 9.75
CA LEU A 42 -17.85 6.21 9.09
C LEU A 42 -18.44 7.48 9.74
N SER A 43 -18.39 7.60 11.07
CA SER A 43 -18.86 8.80 11.77
C SER A 43 -18.00 10.04 11.54
N VAL A 44 -16.68 9.90 11.30
CA VAL A 44 -15.82 11.02 10.90
C VAL A 44 -16.23 11.52 9.52
N HIS A 45 -16.38 10.61 8.56
CA HIS A 45 -16.80 10.97 7.19
C HIS A 45 -18.20 11.61 7.15
N MET A 46 -19.12 11.20 8.05
CA MET A 46 -20.40 11.87 8.25
C MET A 46 -20.28 13.21 9.01
N GLN A 47 -19.36 13.33 9.96
CA GLN A 47 -19.15 14.57 10.72
C GLN A 47 -18.54 15.66 9.85
N GLU A 48 -17.60 15.33 8.96
CA GLU A 48 -17.03 16.26 7.98
C GLU A 48 -18.12 16.82 7.07
N ALA A 49 -18.93 15.94 6.46
CA ALA A 49 -20.10 16.35 5.66
C ALA A 49 -21.06 17.27 6.44
N SER A 50 -21.38 16.92 7.71
CA SER A 50 -22.30 17.72 8.53
C SER A 50 -21.75 19.09 8.97
N ARG A 51 -20.41 19.26 9.06
CA ARG A 51 -19.79 20.51 9.51
C ARG A 51 -19.81 21.60 8.44
N GLU A 52 -19.92 21.24 7.16
CA GLU A 52 -20.15 22.20 6.08
C GLU A 52 -21.62 22.65 6.06
N GLU A 53 -22.58 21.72 6.17
CA GLU A 53 -24.02 22.04 6.22
C GLU A 53 -24.38 22.95 7.40
N PHE A 54 -23.83 22.70 8.60
CA PHE A 54 -24.15 23.50 9.80
C PHE A 54 -23.71 24.98 9.70
N ASN A 55 -22.71 25.27 8.85
CA ASN A 55 -22.29 26.65 8.56
C ASN A 55 -23.12 27.32 7.47
N ALA A 56 -23.71 26.55 6.54
CA ALA A 56 -24.62 27.07 5.51
C ALA A 56 -26.00 27.47 6.08
N ILE A 57 -26.55 26.65 6.99
CA ILE A 57 -27.91 26.79 7.54
C ILE A 57 -28.15 28.11 8.31
N LYS A 58 -27.07 28.82 8.70
CA LYS A 58 -27.17 30.08 9.46
C LYS A 58 -27.41 31.35 8.62
N ARG A 59 -27.58 31.23 7.29
CA ARG A 59 -27.72 32.39 6.39
C ARG A 59 -29.00 32.49 5.57
N ASP A 60 -29.81 31.43 5.47
CA ASP A 60 -31.08 31.49 4.74
C ASP A 60 -32.19 30.76 5.51
N ASN A 61 -33.14 31.53 6.05
CA ASN A 61 -34.20 30.98 6.91
C ASN A 61 -35.46 31.86 6.94
N THR A 62 -35.96 32.26 5.76
CA THR A 62 -37.25 32.98 5.63
C THR A 62 -38.11 32.51 4.44
N ARG A 63 -38.79 31.36 4.58
CA ARG A 63 -40.22 31.06 4.22
C ARG A 63 -40.46 29.55 3.92
N PRO A 64 -41.72 29.04 3.97
CA PRO A 64 -41.95 27.59 4.18
C PRO A 64 -42.77 26.83 3.09
N LEU A 65 -42.40 25.55 2.91
CA LEU A 65 -43.22 24.33 2.68
C LEU A 65 -44.44 24.31 1.71
N THR A 66 -44.41 23.42 0.71
CA THR A 66 -45.57 22.56 0.32
C THR A 66 -45.19 21.23 -0.40
N ARG A 67 -45.86 20.14 0.01
CA ARG A 67 -46.28 18.86 -0.65
C ARG A 67 -45.79 18.54 -2.11
N LEU A 68 -45.56 17.28 -2.53
CA LEU A 68 -46.51 16.15 -2.65
C LEU A 68 -45.85 14.76 -2.96
N HIS A 69 -46.40 13.66 -2.41
CA HIS A 69 -46.77 12.33 -3.01
C HIS A 69 -45.85 11.53 -3.98
N LYS A 70 -46.05 10.22 -4.29
CA LYS A 70 -46.56 8.97 -3.63
C LYS A 70 -46.58 7.84 -4.73
N ARG A 71 -46.78 6.56 -4.35
CA ARG A 71 -47.03 5.34 -5.19
C ARG A 71 -45.80 4.56 -5.67
N ASP A 72 -45.85 3.25 -5.95
CA ASP A 72 -46.76 2.15 -5.51
C ASP A 72 -46.01 0.79 -5.66
N MET A 73 -46.63 -0.31 -5.21
CA MET A 73 -45.99 -1.65 -5.03
C MET A 73 -46.92 -2.77 -5.54
N HIS A 74 -46.44 -3.70 -6.37
CA HIS A 74 -46.75 -5.17 -6.40
C HIS A 74 -46.30 -5.87 -7.70
N ASN A 75 -45.65 -7.04 -7.61
CA ASN A 75 -46.30 -8.33 -7.96
C ASN A 75 -45.48 -9.57 -7.51
N ARG A 76 -46.08 -10.77 -7.57
CA ARG A 76 -45.53 -12.03 -6.98
C ARG A 76 -45.26 -13.15 -8.01
N ARG A 77 -44.47 -14.15 -7.62
CA ARG A 77 -44.46 -15.53 -8.18
C ARG A 77 -45.33 -16.48 -7.34
N PRO A 78 -45.72 -17.65 -7.86
CA PRO A 78 -45.74 -18.91 -7.11
C PRO A 78 -44.84 -20.01 -7.74
N LEU A 79 -44.75 -21.18 -7.09
CA LEU A 79 -43.97 -22.36 -7.47
C LEU A 79 -44.71 -23.67 -7.09
N GLY A 80 -44.39 -24.76 -7.78
CA GLY A 80 -44.62 -26.19 -7.47
C GLY A 80 -43.53 -26.99 -8.22
N GLU A 81 -42.90 -28.04 -7.68
CA GLU A 81 -43.41 -29.36 -7.28
C GLU A 81 -43.89 -30.21 -8.47
N THR A 82 -43.37 -31.43 -8.76
CA THR A 82 -42.22 -32.21 -8.22
C THR A 82 -41.59 -33.08 -9.34
N ASP A 83 -40.43 -33.72 -9.11
CA ASP A 83 -40.25 -35.20 -9.19
C ASP A 83 -38.77 -35.67 -9.16
N ASN A 84 -38.55 -36.92 -8.77
CA ASN A 84 -37.22 -37.54 -8.60
C ASN A 84 -36.98 -38.70 -9.60
N ALA A 85 -35.82 -38.74 -10.25
CA ALA A 85 -35.31 -39.92 -10.96
C ALA A 85 -33.76 -39.95 -10.99
N PRO A 86 -33.10 -41.13 -11.13
CA PRO A 86 -31.66 -41.26 -10.85
C PRO A 86 -30.73 -40.84 -11.99
N LEU A 87 -29.53 -40.39 -11.63
CA LEU A 87 -28.42 -40.13 -12.57
C LEU A 87 -27.87 -41.44 -13.15
N GLN A 88 -28.03 -41.64 -14.47
CA GLN A 88 -27.23 -42.60 -15.22
C GLN A 88 -25.94 -41.95 -15.70
N HIS A 89 -24.79 -42.57 -15.40
CA HIS A 89 -23.56 -42.26 -16.11
C HIS A 89 -23.74 -42.63 -17.59
N LYS A 90 -23.42 -41.69 -18.49
CA LYS A 90 -23.12 -41.98 -19.89
C LYS A 90 -21.64 -41.75 -20.13
N ASP A 91 -21.00 -42.69 -20.79
CA ASP A 91 -19.59 -42.62 -21.14
C ASP A 91 -19.33 -41.42 -22.06
N ILE A 92 -18.39 -40.56 -21.65
CA ILE A 92 -17.93 -39.46 -22.49
C ILE A 92 -16.86 -40.03 -23.41
N ASN A 93 -17.22 -40.22 -24.68
CA ASN A 93 -16.27 -40.57 -25.74
C ASN A 93 -15.13 -39.53 -25.77
N PHE A 94 -13.88 -40.01 -25.78
CA PHE A 94 -12.73 -39.13 -26.02
C PHE A 94 -12.75 -38.63 -27.46
N ASP A 95 -12.58 -37.32 -27.63
CA ASP A 95 -12.92 -36.62 -28.86
C ASP A 95 -11.98 -36.95 -30.03
N THR A 96 -12.57 -37.08 -31.23
CA THR A 96 -11.89 -37.54 -32.43
C THR A 96 -11.18 -36.40 -33.16
N GLY A 97 -9.87 -36.26 -32.94
CA GLY A 97 -8.97 -35.62 -33.90
C GLY A 97 -9.22 -34.13 -34.16
N ALA A 98 -9.23 -33.32 -33.10
CA ALA A 98 -9.36 -31.86 -33.19
C ALA A 98 -8.41 -31.25 -34.25
N THR A 99 -8.99 -30.66 -35.30
CA THR A 99 -8.24 -30.08 -36.42
C THR A 99 -7.93 -28.61 -36.13
N TRP A 100 -6.71 -28.34 -35.66
CA TRP A 100 -6.27 -27.04 -35.11
C TRP A 100 -6.08 -25.89 -36.12
N ARG A 101 -7.04 -25.66 -37.03
CA ARG A 101 -7.11 -24.44 -37.86
C ARG A 101 -7.97 -23.36 -37.18
N GLN A 102 -7.42 -22.79 -36.11
CA GLN A 102 -7.81 -21.50 -35.50
C GLN A 102 -9.34 -21.25 -35.40
N THR A 103 -10.02 -22.01 -34.53
CA THR A 103 -11.49 -22.08 -34.48
C THR A 103 -12.21 -20.88 -33.83
N VAL A 104 -11.51 -19.95 -33.17
CA VAL A 104 -12.14 -18.74 -32.61
C VAL A 104 -11.23 -17.51 -32.73
N GLN A 105 -11.73 -16.41 -33.31
CA GLN A 105 -11.22 -15.07 -33.03
C GLN A 105 -12.00 -14.50 -31.84
N ILE A 106 -11.37 -14.49 -30.66
CA ILE A 106 -11.88 -13.80 -29.48
C ILE A 106 -11.24 -12.41 -29.47
N SER A 107 -12.02 -11.36 -29.71
CA SER A 107 -11.59 -9.99 -29.39
C SER A 107 -11.24 -9.92 -27.90
N PRO A 108 -10.07 -9.39 -27.49
CA PRO A 108 -9.65 -9.40 -26.09
C PRO A 108 -10.70 -8.78 -25.16
N LEU A 109 -11.40 -9.63 -24.41
CA LEU A 109 -12.38 -9.19 -23.43
C LEU A 109 -11.61 -8.65 -22.22
N ASP A 110 -11.47 -7.33 -22.13
CA ASP A 110 -10.90 -6.70 -20.94
C ASP A 110 -11.91 -6.80 -19.78
N ILE A 111 -11.78 -7.87 -19.01
CA ILE A 111 -12.61 -8.13 -17.82
C ILE A 111 -12.41 -7.02 -16.76
N GLN A 112 -11.28 -6.30 -16.73
CA GLN A 112 -11.10 -5.18 -15.79
C GLN A 112 -12.01 -4.00 -16.18
N SER A 113 -12.19 -3.72 -17.47
CA SER A 113 -13.12 -2.67 -17.96
C SER A 113 -14.60 -2.91 -17.59
N GLN A 114 -14.95 -4.15 -17.20
CA GLN A 114 -16.30 -4.53 -16.76
C GLN A 114 -16.43 -4.63 -15.24
N ARG A 115 -15.36 -4.38 -14.46
CA ARG A 115 -15.43 -4.38 -12.99
C ARG A 115 -15.94 -3.05 -12.48
N THR A 116 -16.84 -3.11 -11.51
CA THR A 116 -17.33 -1.93 -10.78
C THR A 116 -16.22 -1.33 -9.93
N ASP A 117 -16.25 0.00 -9.75
CA ASP A 117 -15.36 0.72 -8.81
C ASP A 117 -15.46 0.23 -7.34
N ALA A 118 -16.48 -0.57 -7.01
CA ALA A 118 -16.60 -1.25 -5.73
C ALA A 118 -15.63 -2.45 -5.66
N ILE A 119 -14.54 -2.30 -4.90
CA ILE A 119 -13.69 -3.43 -4.49
C ILE A 119 -14.50 -4.32 -3.54
N ASP A 120 -14.79 -5.56 -3.95
CA ASP A 120 -15.38 -6.55 -3.05
C ASP A 120 -14.33 -7.04 -2.05
N LEU A 121 -14.40 -6.51 -0.83
CA LEU A 121 -13.50 -6.85 0.28
C LEU A 121 -13.57 -8.34 0.70
N ARG A 122 -14.54 -9.12 0.20
CA ARG A 122 -14.57 -10.59 0.36
C ARG A 122 -13.63 -11.30 -0.62
N CYS A 123 -13.31 -10.67 -1.75
CA CYS A 123 -12.35 -11.16 -2.73
C CYS A 123 -10.97 -10.51 -2.50
N ASN A 124 -10.32 -10.88 -1.39
CA ASN A 124 -9.11 -10.23 -0.88
C ASN A 124 -7.83 -10.47 -1.72
N CYS A 125 -7.98 -10.89 -2.98
CA CYS A 125 -6.93 -10.95 -4.01
C CYS A 125 -7.06 -9.81 -5.04
N THR A 126 -8.13 -9.01 -4.98
CA THR A 126 -8.34 -7.85 -5.86
C THR A 126 -7.55 -6.64 -5.35
N GLY A 127 -6.62 -6.14 -6.19
CA GLY A 127 -5.81 -4.96 -5.89
C GLY A 127 -6.37 -3.67 -6.51
N ASN A 128 -5.47 -2.76 -6.93
CA ASN A 128 -5.85 -1.51 -7.60
C ASN A 128 -6.75 -1.76 -8.82
N LEU A 129 -7.73 -0.88 -9.04
CA LEU A 129 -8.49 -0.81 -10.28
C LEU A 129 -7.64 -0.19 -11.39
N LEU A 130 -7.76 -0.70 -12.61
CA LEU A 130 -7.05 -0.17 -13.78
C LEU A 130 -7.85 0.99 -14.39
N LEU A 131 -7.24 2.18 -14.45
CA LEU A 131 -7.84 3.34 -15.12
C LEU A 131 -7.74 3.16 -16.64
N PRO A 132 -8.83 3.32 -17.41
CA PRO A 132 -8.77 3.27 -18.86
C PRO A 132 -8.05 4.51 -19.41
N SER A 133 -7.36 4.34 -20.55
CA SER A 133 -6.54 5.41 -21.17
C SER A 133 -7.38 6.66 -21.53
N SER A 134 -8.67 6.47 -21.85
CA SER A 134 -9.65 7.54 -22.09
C SER A 134 -9.74 8.57 -20.96
N ASP A 135 -9.60 8.12 -19.72
CA ASP A 135 -9.84 8.92 -18.52
C ASP A 135 -8.57 9.57 -17.98
N VAL A 136 -7.41 9.09 -18.46
CA VAL A 136 -6.07 9.51 -18.05
C VAL A 136 -5.48 10.48 -19.06
N MET A 137 -5.59 10.19 -20.36
CA MET A 137 -4.96 11.00 -21.41
C MET A 137 -5.40 12.46 -21.44
N PRO A 138 -6.68 12.86 -21.21
CA PRO A 138 -7.06 14.27 -21.14
C PRO A 138 -6.31 15.03 -20.04
N VAL A 139 -6.14 14.41 -18.85
CA VAL A 139 -5.42 15.01 -17.71
C VAL A 139 -3.93 15.12 -18.01
N VAL A 140 -3.34 14.09 -18.62
CA VAL A 140 -1.92 14.10 -19.05
C VAL A 140 -1.67 15.15 -20.13
N MET A 141 -2.53 15.27 -21.13
CA MET A 141 -2.36 16.25 -22.22
C MET A 141 -2.52 17.68 -21.72
N ALA A 142 -3.49 17.96 -20.85
CA ALA A 142 -3.65 19.28 -20.24
C ALA A 142 -2.49 19.64 -19.29
N PHE A 143 -1.87 18.66 -18.62
CA PHE A 143 -0.61 18.87 -17.88
C PHE A 143 0.56 19.19 -18.83
N MET A 144 0.71 18.43 -19.93
CA MET A 144 1.76 18.67 -20.93
C MET A 144 1.63 20.03 -21.62
N GLU A 145 0.41 20.50 -21.87
CA GLU A 145 0.15 21.85 -22.37
C GLU A 145 0.67 22.91 -21.38
N LYS A 146 0.34 22.81 -20.08
CA LYS A 146 0.82 23.78 -19.08
C LYS A 146 2.30 23.69 -18.75
N LEU A 147 2.89 22.50 -18.86
CA LEU A 147 4.35 22.34 -18.81
C LEU A 147 5.01 23.13 -19.94
N ASN A 148 4.48 23.03 -21.16
CA ASN A 148 5.00 23.77 -22.31
C ASN A 148 4.71 25.28 -22.21
N GLU A 149 3.49 25.73 -21.87
CA GLU A 149 3.18 27.16 -21.69
C GLU A 149 4.12 27.86 -20.69
N LYS A 150 4.39 27.20 -19.56
CA LYS A 150 5.25 27.75 -18.50
C LYS A 150 6.71 27.94 -18.94
N HIS A 151 7.20 27.09 -19.87
CA HIS A 151 8.59 27.11 -20.31
C HIS A 151 8.79 27.79 -21.68
N ASN A 152 7.79 27.78 -22.57
CA ASN A 152 7.72 28.54 -23.82
C ASN A 152 7.24 29.99 -23.57
N GLY A 153 7.95 30.72 -22.72
CA GLY A 153 7.54 32.06 -22.30
C GLY A 153 7.24 33.01 -23.47
N TYR A 154 6.14 33.77 -23.36
CA TYR A 154 5.76 34.89 -24.25
C TYR A 154 5.24 34.59 -25.67
N LEU A 155 4.50 33.50 -25.89
CA LEU A 155 3.51 33.45 -27.01
C LEU A 155 2.12 34.03 -26.64
N SER A 156 1.92 34.51 -25.41
CA SER A 156 0.65 35.08 -24.92
C SER A 156 0.46 36.59 -25.15
N SER A 157 1.46 37.30 -25.71
CA SER A 157 1.45 38.78 -25.79
C SER A 157 1.52 39.36 -27.20
N TYR A 158 1.75 38.53 -28.22
CA TYR A 158 1.63 38.89 -29.63
C TYR A 158 0.65 37.94 -30.31
N GLY A 159 -0.61 38.33 -30.38
CA GLY A 159 -1.52 37.78 -31.39
C GLY A 159 -0.99 38.11 -32.78
N ILE A 160 -1.34 37.28 -33.77
CA ILE A 160 -0.79 37.28 -35.14
C ILE A 160 0.61 36.63 -35.24
N ILE A 161 0.64 35.31 -35.03
CA ILE A 161 1.40 34.27 -35.77
C ILE A 161 0.70 32.92 -35.45
N LEU A 162 0.94 31.85 -36.20
CA LEU A 162 0.30 30.51 -36.11
C LEU A 162 -1.16 30.39 -36.61
N LEU A 163 -1.42 30.73 -37.87
CA LEU A 163 -2.57 30.20 -38.63
C LEU A 163 -2.22 29.03 -39.58
N PHE A 164 -0.94 28.64 -39.66
CA PHE A 164 -0.43 27.69 -40.68
C PHE A 164 0.54 26.61 -40.17
N TYR A 165 0.76 26.51 -38.85
CA TYR A 165 1.55 25.43 -38.25
C TYR A 165 0.79 24.80 -37.07
N PRO A 166 0.84 23.47 -36.88
CA PRO A 166 0.22 22.82 -35.73
C PRO A 166 0.94 23.21 -34.44
N LEU A 167 0.17 23.60 -33.42
CA LEU A 167 0.67 24.20 -32.17
C LEU A 167 1.76 23.39 -31.45
N TYR A 168 1.73 22.07 -31.63
CA TYR A 168 2.68 21.10 -31.07
C TYR A 168 4.12 21.26 -31.61
N ALA A 169 4.31 21.87 -32.77
CA ALA A 169 5.61 22.02 -33.43
C ALA A 169 6.58 22.98 -32.71
N LEU A 170 6.13 23.64 -31.64
CA LEU A 170 6.93 24.55 -30.80
C LEU A 170 7.09 24.04 -29.35
N TRP A 171 6.68 22.82 -29.03
CA TRP A 171 6.77 22.29 -27.66
C TRP A 171 8.23 22.01 -27.25
N GLN A 172 8.67 22.62 -26.16
CA GLN A 172 9.96 22.32 -25.52
C GLN A 172 10.01 20.93 -24.88
N PHE A 173 8.85 20.37 -24.51
CA PHE A 173 8.72 19.05 -23.93
C PHE A 173 7.67 18.22 -24.66
N ALA A 174 8.08 17.10 -25.26
CA ALA A 174 7.18 16.11 -25.87
C ALA A 174 7.03 14.89 -24.97
N LEU A 175 5.81 14.37 -24.84
CA LEU A 175 5.53 13.16 -24.05
C LEU A 175 6.05 11.92 -24.80
N LEU A 176 6.92 11.14 -24.17
CA LEU A 176 7.37 9.84 -24.69
C LEU A 176 6.54 8.68 -24.14
N LYS A 177 6.23 8.70 -22.84
CA LYS A 177 5.57 7.57 -22.17
C LYS A 177 4.83 8.01 -20.91
N VAL A 178 3.62 7.50 -20.70
CA VAL A 178 2.99 7.44 -19.37
C VAL A 178 3.55 6.22 -18.65
N VAL A 179 4.19 6.42 -17.50
CA VAL A 179 4.81 5.34 -16.70
C VAL A 179 3.77 4.74 -15.76
N ASN A 180 3.04 5.59 -15.05
CA ASN A 180 2.03 5.26 -14.05
C ASN A 180 1.13 6.47 -13.82
N VAL A 181 -0.14 6.26 -13.46
CA VAL A 181 -1.04 7.31 -12.99
C VAL A 181 -1.91 6.76 -11.85
N VAL A 182 -1.80 7.39 -10.67
CA VAL A 182 -2.61 7.03 -9.49
C VAL A 182 -3.69 8.10 -9.30
N LYS A 183 -4.97 7.72 -9.43
CA LYS A 183 -6.13 8.61 -9.20
C LYS A 183 -6.72 8.33 -7.81
N ARG A 184 -6.78 9.35 -6.95
CA ARG A 184 -7.54 9.33 -5.70
C ARG A 184 -8.80 10.18 -5.86
N VAL A 185 -9.95 9.53 -5.75
CA VAL A 185 -11.28 10.13 -6.04
C VAL A 185 -11.84 10.76 -4.77
N ASP A 186 -12.01 12.08 -4.77
CA ASP A 186 -12.93 12.78 -3.87
C ASP A 186 -14.23 13.08 -4.67
N LYS A 187 -15.37 12.67 -4.09
CA LYS A 187 -16.70 12.72 -4.72
C LYS A 187 -17.42 14.07 -4.52
N ALA A 188 -16.91 14.95 -3.68
CA ALA A 188 -17.45 16.28 -3.41
C ALA A 188 -16.76 17.35 -4.26
N ASN A 189 -15.42 17.34 -4.32
CA ASN A 189 -14.66 18.47 -4.88
C ASN A 189 -13.94 18.17 -6.21
N GLY A 190 -13.43 16.95 -6.42
CA GLY A 190 -12.55 16.64 -7.57
C GLY A 190 -11.64 15.43 -7.33
N SER A 191 -10.94 14.97 -8.37
CA SER A 191 -9.96 13.87 -8.23
C SER A 191 -8.53 14.40 -8.19
N ARG A 192 -7.72 13.88 -7.25
CA ARG A 192 -6.26 14.05 -7.24
C ARG A 192 -5.63 12.97 -8.14
N TYR A 193 -4.60 13.34 -8.88
CA TYR A 193 -3.81 12.43 -9.70
C TYR A 193 -2.33 12.61 -9.34
N LEU A 194 -1.59 11.50 -9.19
CA LEU A 194 -0.13 11.48 -9.33
C LEU A 194 0.17 11.06 -10.76
N LEU A 195 0.81 11.94 -11.54
CA LEU A 195 1.23 11.66 -12.91
C LEU A 195 2.72 11.29 -12.94
N GLU A 196 3.05 10.08 -13.38
CA GLU A 196 4.43 9.68 -13.66
C GLU A 196 4.65 9.55 -15.17
N LEU A 197 5.49 10.42 -15.74
CA LEU A 197 5.66 10.59 -17.18
C LEU A 197 7.15 10.54 -17.54
N VAL A 198 7.47 10.03 -18.73
CA VAL A 198 8.75 10.32 -19.41
C VAL A 198 8.46 11.33 -20.52
N VAL A 199 9.19 12.45 -20.49
CA VAL A 199 9.19 13.45 -21.55
C VAL A 199 10.57 13.54 -22.19
N THR A 200 10.66 13.95 -23.44
CA THR A 200 11.92 14.43 -24.04
C THR A 200 11.90 15.95 -24.07
N ASN A 201 13.02 16.59 -23.75
CA ASN A 201 13.20 18.01 -24.01
C ASN A 201 13.64 18.26 -25.46
N ALA A 202 13.72 19.53 -25.86
CA ALA A 202 14.15 19.96 -27.21
C ALA A 202 15.58 19.52 -27.60
N ASN A 203 16.42 19.13 -26.63
CA ASN A 203 17.78 18.62 -26.87
C ASN A 203 17.82 17.09 -27.07
N GLY A 204 16.68 16.39 -26.97
CA GLY A 204 16.59 14.94 -27.05
C GLY A 204 16.86 14.19 -25.74
N GLU A 205 17.05 14.91 -24.63
CA GLU A 205 17.27 14.34 -23.31
C GLU A 205 15.94 13.86 -22.69
N GLN A 206 15.93 12.65 -22.15
CA GLN A 206 14.75 12.04 -21.53
C GLN A 206 14.70 12.35 -20.03
N LEU A 207 13.59 12.93 -19.58
CA LEU A 207 13.35 13.33 -18.20
C LEU A 207 12.14 12.58 -17.63
N ARG A 208 12.29 11.98 -16.45
CA ARG A 208 11.15 11.39 -15.70
C ARG A 208 10.54 12.47 -14.79
N LEU A 209 9.28 12.77 -15.03
CA LEU A 209 8.47 13.65 -14.18
C LEU A 209 7.59 12.80 -13.26
N SER A 210 7.37 13.27 -12.04
CA SER A 210 6.42 12.68 -11.10
C SER A 210 5.76 13.82 -10.30
N HIS A 211 4.50 14.12 -10.61
CA HIS A 211 3.87 15.38 -10.20
C HIS A 211 2.42 15.19 -9.78
N TYR A 212 2.01 15.81 -8.68
CA TYR A 212 0.62 15.82 -8.24
C TYR A 212 -0.19 16.91 -8.96
N VAL A 213 -1.33 16.54 -9.51
CA VAL A 213 -2.33 17.47 -10.06
C VAL A 213 -3.72 17.19 -9.52
N TYR A 214 -4.62 18.15 -9.66
CA TYR A 214 -5.99 18.08 -9.17
C TYR A 214 -6.98 18.55 -10.24
N VAL A 215 -8.03 17.77 -10.48
CA VAL A 215 -9.08 18.04 -11.48
C VAL A 215 -10.42 18.26 -10.75
N PRO A 216 -10.94 19.51 -10.67
CA PRO A 216 -12.18 19.82 -9.95
C PRO A 216 -13.43 19.23 -10.62
N LEU A 217 -14.33 18.63 -9.84
CA LEU A 217 -15.59 18.03 -10.31
C LEU A 217 -16.48 19.00 -11.08
N LYS A 218 -16.47 20.28 -10.70
CA LYS A 218 -17.30 21.34 -11.31
C LYS A 218 -16.71 21.88 -12.63
N LYS A 219 -15.50 21.45 -13.01
CA LYS A 219 -14.82 21.81 -14.26
C LYS A 219 -13.85 20.68 -14.70
N PRO A 220 -14.34 19.51 -15.14
CA PRO A 220 -13.47 18.38 -15.52
C PRO A 220 -12.63 18.67 -16.77
N GLU A 221 -13.08 19.59 -17.63
CA GLU A 221 -12.34 20.10 -18.79
C GLU A 221 -11.32 21.20 -18.44
N ALA A 222 -11.28 21.69 -17.19
CA ALA A 222 -10.35 22.73 -16.81
C ALA A 222 -8.95 22.18 -16.50
N VAL A 223 -7.98 23.05 -16.79
CA VAL A 223 -6.55 22.93 -16.46
C VAL A 223 -6.31 22.24 -15.11
N PRO A 224 -5.56 21.11 -15.08
CA PRO A 224 -5.18 20.45 -13.85
C PRO A 224 -4.42 21.41 -12.92
N CYS A 225 -4.95 21.60 -11.72
CA CYS A 225 -4.42 22.53 -10.73
C CYS A 225 -3.31 21.86 -9.91
N ASN A 226 -2.32 22.64 -9.46
CA ASN A 226 -1.38 22.16 -8.44
C ASN A 226 -2.11 22.10 -7.08
N PRO A 227 -2.21 20.94 -6.40
CA PRO A 227 -2.73 20.89 -5.05
C PRO A 227 -1.81 21.66 -4.08
N VAL A 228 -2.42 22.37 -3.14
CA VAL A 228 -1.70 23.05 -2.06
C VAL A 228 -1.12 22.00 -1.10
N GLY A 229 0.06 22.26 -0.54
CA GLY A 229 0.72 21.38 0.42
C GLY A 229 1.42 20.16 -0.19
N LEU A 230 0.81 19.47 -1.16
CA LEU A 230 1.29 18.19 -1.72
C LEU A 230 2.50 18.31 -2.66
N ARG A 231 3.63 18.75 -2.09
CA ARG A 231 4.97 18.77 -2.71
C ARG A 231 5.85 17.72 -2.04
N TRP A 232 5.97 16.57 -2.67
CA TRP A 232 6.90 15.51 -2.28
C TRP A 232 8.37 15.90 -2.56
N ASN A 233 9.33 15.27 -1.88
CA ASN A 233 10.76 15.53 -2.02
C ASN A 233 11.48 14.31 -2.64
N PRO A 234 12.08 14.42 -3.85
CA PRO A 234 12.77 13.30 -4.51
C PRO A 234 14.08 12.88 -3.82
N GLU A 235 14.67 13.74 -2.98
CA GLU A 235 15.96 13.50 -2.31
C GLU A 235 15.82 13.18 -0.81
N ALA A 236 14.59 13.10 -0.27
CA ALA A 236 14.37 12.80 1.14
C ALA A 236 14.98 11.44 1.53
N THR A 237 15.85 11.41 2.55
CA THR A 237 16.43 10.13 2.99
C THR A 237 15.33 9.23 3.55
N VAL A 238 15.24 7.98 3.06
CA VAL A 238 14.29 6.97 3.55
C VAL A 238 14.98 6.00 4.50
N HIS A 239 14.57 6.01 5.77
CA HIS A 239 15.12 5.15 6.82
C HIS A 239 14.22 3.92 7.03
N PHE A 240 14.65 2.76 6.57
CA PHE A 240 13.96 1.48 6.82
C PHE A 240 14.33 1.00 8.21
N ILE A 241 13.34 0.88 9.11
CA ILE A 241 13.57 0.53 10.52
C ILE A 241 12.97 -0.84 10.80
N VAL A 242 13.82 -1.81 11.15
CA VAL A 242 13.44 -3.21 11.36
C VAL A 242 13.94 -3.73 12.72
N PRO A 243 13.03 -3.96 13.69
CA PRO A 243 13.36 -4.67 14.92
C PRO A 243 13.55 -6.17 14.67
N VAL A 244 14.58 -6.78 15.28
CA VAL A 244 14.91 -8.20 15.09
C VAL A 244 15.20 -8.92 16.40
N LYS A 245 14.90 -10.23 16.43
CA LYS A 245 15.37 -11.18 17.44
C LYS A 245 15.38 -12.59 16.86
N ASN A 246 16.51 -13.30 16.96
CA ASN A 246 16.65 -14.73 16.65
C ASN A 246 16.00 -15.18 15.32
N GLN A 247 16.29 -14.45 14.23
CA GLN A 247 15.74 -14.70 12.90
C GLN A 247 16.78 -14.52 11.78
N ALA A 248 17.99 -15.03 11.99
CA ALA A 248 19.17 -14.82 11.14
C ALA A 248 18.93 -15.04 9.64
N ARG A 249 18.17 -16.07 9.26
CA ARG A 249 17.81 -16.35 7.86
C ARG A 249 17.10 -15.16 7.20
N TRP A 250 16.18 -14.52 7.91
CA TRP A 250 15.41 -13.39 7.39
C TRP A 250 16.23 -12.10 7.44
N VAL A 251 17.10 -11.91 8.44
CA VAL A 251 18.05 -10.78 8.49
C VAL A 251 19.02 -10.81 7.30
N HIS A 252 19.57 -11.98 6.97
CA HIS A 252 20.38 -12.16 5.77
C HIS A 252 19.61 -11.88 4.47
N MET A 253 18.35 -12.29 4.39
CA MET A 253 17.49 -12.02 3.22
C MET A 253 17.19 -10.53 3.07
N LEU A 254 16.84 -9.85 4.17
CA LEU A 254 16.61 -8.41 4.22
C LEU A 254 17.85 -7.63 3.75
N ILE A 255 19.04 -7.96 4.27
CA ILE A 255 20.28 -7.31 3.84
C ILE A 255 20.49 -7.51 2.34
N ALA A 256 20.35 -8.74 1.82
CA ALA A 256 20.52 -9.03 0.40
C ALA A 256 19.48 -8.33 -0.50
N ASP A 257 18.22 -8.18 -0.06
CA ASP A 257 17.21 -7.42 -0.80
C ASP A 257 17.50 -5.91 -0.79
N MET A 258 17.97 -5.34 0.33
CA MET A 258 18.37 -3.93 0.39
C MET A 258 19.65 -3.66 -0.45
N GLU A 259 20.60 -4.59 -0.49
CA GLU A 259 21.75 -4.56 -1.40
C GLU A 259 21.31 -4.62 -2.87
N ARG A 260 20.30 -5.46 -3.17
CA ARG A 260 19.68 -5.53 -4.50
C ARG A 260 18.99 -4.23 -4.89
N LEU A 261 18.23 -3.60 -3.99
CA LEU A 261 17.64 -2.28 -4.22
C LEU A 261 18.71 -1.24 -4.56
N TYR A 262 19.79 -1.17 -3.78
CA TYR A 262 20.90 -0.25 -4.06
C TYR A 262 21.55 -0.54 -5.42
N LYS A 263 21.86 -1.81 -5.73
CA LYS A 263 22.48 -2.23 -6.99
C LYS A 263 21.61 -1.96 -8.22
N GLU A 264 20.29 -2.07 -8.10
CA GLU A 264 19.34 -1.86 -9.21
C GLU A 264 18.98 -0.37 -9.42
N THR A 265 19.10 0.47 -8.39
CA THR A 265 18.67 1.89 -8.44
C THR A 265 19.80 2.90 -8.44
N GLY A 266 20.94 2.57 -7.80
CA GLY A 266 22.01 3.53 -7.48
C GLY A 266 21.66 4.53 -6.37
N ASP A 267 20.50 4.39 -5.71
CA ASP A 267 20.01 5.37 -4.73
C ASP A 267 20.83 5.30 -3.43
N THR A 268 21.48 6.41 -3.07
CA THR A 268 22.26 6.55 -1.82
C THR A 268 21.51 7.28 -0.71
N ASN A 269 20.30 7.79 -1.00
CA ASN A 269 19.43 8.52 -0.08
C ASN A 269 18.45 7.57 0.62
N PHE A 270 18.96 6.44 1.12
CA PHE A 270 18.26 5.56 2.04
C PHE A 270 19.20 5.05 3.15
N ASN A 271 18.63 4.45 4.19
CA ASN A 271 19.35 3.87 5.31
C ASN A 271 18.64 2.59 5.80
N LEU A 272 19.39 1.56 6.18
CA LEU A 272 18.86 0.37 6.87
C LEU A 272 19.21 0.41 8.37
N ILE A 273 18.21 0.62 9.21
CA ILE A 273 18.37 0.65 10.67
C ILE A 273 17.85 -0.67 11.26
N ILE A 274 18.73 -1.44 11.90
CA ILE A 274 18.37 -2.69 12.59
C ILE A 274 18.49 -2.52 14.11
N THR A 275 17.40 -2.80 14.82
CA THR A 275 17.37 -2.82 16.29
C THR A 275 17.24 -4.25 16.81
N ASP A 276 18.32 -4.79 17.35
CA ASP A 276 18.52 -6.21 17.61
C ASP A 276 18.41 -6.54 19.11
N TYR A 277 17.39 -7.29 19.50
CA TYR A 277 17.14 -7.74 20.88
C TYR A 277 18.08 -8.88 21.33
N ASN A 278 19.38 -8.67 21.18
CA ASN A 278 20.46 -9.60 21.51
C ASN A 278 20.24 -10.98 20.87
N SER A 279 20.14 -11.02 19.54
CA SER A 279 20.07 -12.27 18.78
C SER A 279 21.31 -13.13 19.04
N SER A 280 21.10 -14.43 19.18
CA SER A 280 22.15 -15.43 19.46
C SER A 280 22.41 -16.38 18.29
N ASP A 281 21.64 -16.29 17.21
CA ASP A 281 21.74 -17.12 16.01
C ASP A 281 22.61 -16.51 14.90
N MET A 282 22.91 -15.21 14.95
CA MET A 282 23.93 -14.57 14.13
C MET A 282 24.54 -13.32 14.78
N ASP A 283 25.69 -12.90 14.26
CA ASP A 283 26.24 -11.56 14.47
C ASP A 283 25.68 -10.60 13.40
N VAL A 284 24.59 -9.91 13.74
CA VAL A 284 23.87 -8.97 12.86
C VAL A 284 24.78 -7.81 12.42
N LYS A 285 25.56 -7.25 13.35
CA LYS A 285 26.46 -6.13 13.06
C LYS A 285 27.52 -6.52 12.04
N LYS A 286 28.13 -7.69 12.21
CA LYS A 286 29.14 -8.24 11.29
C LYS A 286 28.58 -8.69 9.94
N ALA A 287 27.27 -8.87 9.82
CA ALA A 287 26.62 -9.05 8.52
C ALA A 287 26.45 -7.70 7.79
N LEU A 288 26.03 -6.65 8.50
CA LEU A 288 25.96 -5.28 7.96
C LEU A 288 27.34 -4.74 7.55
N GLU A 289 28.38 -4.95 8.38
CA GLU A 289 29.78 -4.60 8.10
C GLU A 289 30.37 -5.28 6.86
N LYS A 290 29.75 -6.37 6.38
CA LYS A 290 30.14 -7.08 5.15
C LYS A 290 29.29 -6.72 3.93
N SER A 291 28.19 -6.01 4.14
CA SER A 291 27.25 -5.66 3.07
C SER A 291 27.78 -4.53 2.18
N SER A 292 27.25 -4.46 0.97
CA SER A 292 27.47 -3.40 0.00
C SER A 292 26.52 -2.20 0.17
N LEU A 293 25.79 -2.11 1.29
CA LEU A 293 24.85 -1.03 1.57
C LEU A 293 25.56 0.33 1.73
N PRO A 294 25.00 1.43 1.17
CA PRO A 294 25.64 2.75 1.24
C PRO A 294 25.54 3.39 2.63
N ARG A 295 24.54 2.98 3.43
CA ARG A 295 24.33 3.41 4.81
C ARG A 295 23.54 2.35 5.59
N TYR A 296 23.96 2.07 6.82
CA TYR A 296 23.21 1.29 7.79
C TYR A 296 23.48 1.84 9.20
N ASP A 297 22.55 1.59 10.12
CA ASP A 297 22.73 1.77 11.56
C ASP A 297 22.36 0.47 12.31
N TYR A 298 23.04 0.19 13.42
CA TYR A 298 22.78 -0.98 14.26
C TYR A 298 22.78 -0.60 15.74
N VAL A 299 21.71 -0.96 16.45
CA VAL A 299 21.63 -0.87 17.91
C VAL A 299 21.30 -2.22 18.51
N LYS A 300 22.05 -2.58 19.55
CA LYS A 300 21.81 -3.77 20.35
C LYS A 300 20.95 -3.43 21.57
N LEU A 301 19.82 -4.11 21.68
CA LEU A 301 18.84 -4.02 22.77
C LEU A 301 18.93 -5.25 23.68
N SER A 302 18.23 -5.21 24.81
CA SER A 302 18.15 -6.30 25.80
C SER A 302 16.69 -6.56 26.19
N GLY A 303 16.42 -7.71 26.83
CA GLY A 303 15.08 -8.10 27.26
C GLY A 303 14.27 -8.89 26.21
N ASN A 304 12.94 -8.85 26.34
CA ASN A 304 12.01 -9.46 25.39
C ASN A 304 11.94 -8.68 24.07
N PHE A 305 11.42 -9.29 23.01
CA PHE A 305 11.21 -8.58 21.75
C PHE A 305 9.99 -7.67 21.87
N GLU A 306 10.16 -6.36 21.70
CA GLU A 306 9.08 -5.38 21.77
C GLU A 306 9.07 -4.52 20.50
N ARG A 307 8.14 -4.78 19.56
CA ARG A 307 8.15 -4.13 18.23
C ARG A 307 8.12 -2.59 18.32
N SER A 308 7.30 -2.02 19.19
CA SER A 308 7.18 -0.57 19.37
C SER A 308 8.45 0.08 19.92
N ALA A 309 9.09 -0.53 20.92
CA ALA A 309 10.33 -0.01 21.51
C ALA A 309 11.55 -0.20 20.59
N GLY A 310 11.56 -1.29 19.81
CA GLY A 310 12.55 -1.52 18.76
C GLY A 310 12.44 -0.51 17.62
N LEU A 311 11.21 -0.18 17.19
CA LEU A 311 10.97 0.86 16.20
C LEU A 311 11.36 2.24 16.76
N GLN A 312 10.94 2.59 17.98
CA GLN A 312 11.29 3.88 18.59
C GLN A 312 12.79 4.08 18.72
N THR A 313 13.52 3.08 19.25
CA THR A 313 14.98 3.19 19.38
C THR A 313 15.67 3.37 18.01
N GLY A 314 15.09 2.86 16.93
CA GLY A 314 15.58 3.10 15.57
C GLY A 314 15.27 4.50 15.05
N ILE A 315 14.10 5.05 15.38
CA ILE A 315 13.71 6.44 15.07
C ILE A 315 14.61 7.43 15.80
N ASP A 316 14.96 7.15 17.06
CA ASP A 316 15.75 8.03 17.93
C ASP A 316 17.21 8.22 17.47
N LEU A 317 17.73 7.37 16.58
CA LEU A 317 19.05 7.52 15.96
C LEU A 317 19.08 8.60 14.87
N ILE A 318 17.93 8.89 14.27
CA ILE A 318 17.81 9.72 13.08
C ILE A 318 17.88 11.20 13.48
N LYS A 319 18.84 11.92 12.93
CA LYS A 319 19.12 13.33 13.30
C LYS A 319 18.42 14.36 12.42
N ASP A 320 17.95 13.94 11.26
CA ASP A 320 17.22 14.79 10.31
C ASP A 320 15.71 14.56 10.46
N ASP A 321 15.01 15.56 10.96
CA ASP A 321 13.54 15.49 11.12
C ASP A 321 12.80 15.62 9.78
N HIS A 322 13.46 16.13 8.74
CA HIS A 322 12.94 16.23 7.37
C HIS A 322 13.26 14.97 6.52
N SER A 323 13.64 13.87 7.17
CA SER A 323 13.77 12.54 6.58
C SER A 323 12.48 11.72 6.75
N ILE A 324 12.30 10.69 5.92
CA ILE A 324 11.16 9.78 6.00
C ILE A 324 11.59 8.53 6.76
N VAL A 325 10.85 8.18 7.83
CA VAL A 325 10.97 6.85 8.44
C VAL A 325 10.00 5.88 7.77
N PHE A 326 10.46 4.67 7.51
CA PHE A 326 9.64 3.55 7.05
C PHE A 326 9.67 2.44 8.10
N LEU A 327 8.62 2.41 8.93
CA LEU A 327 8.41 1.37 9.93
C LEU A 327 8.14 0.06 9.20
N CYS A 328 8.95 -0.98 9.46
CA CYS A 328 8.94 -2.18 8.62
C CYS A 328 9.08 -3.48 9.42
N ASP A 329 8.43 -4.52 8.90
CA ASP A 329 8.62 -5.90 9.36
C ASP A 329 9.83 -6.55 8.66
N LEU A 330 10.36 -7.61 9.26
CA LEU A 330 11.55 -8.32 8.78
C LEU A 330 11.29 -9.21 7.54
N HIS A 331 10.03 -9.58 7.29
CA HIS A 331 9.64 -10.63 6.34
C HIS A 331 9.21 -10.10 4.97
N ILE A 332 9.76 -8.97 4.54
CA ILE A 332 9.28 -8.19 3.41
C ILE A 332 10.23 -8.30 2.20
N TYR A 333 9.65 -8.58 1.03
CA TYR A 333 10.30 -8.47 -0.28
C TYR A 333 9.88 -7.14 -0.93
N PHE A 334 10.87 -6.33 -1.30
CA PHE A 334 10.65 -4.99 -1.82
C PHE A 334 10.69 -4.93 -3.36
N PRO A 335 9.75 -4.23 -4.02
CA PRO A 335 9.91 -3.87 -5.42
C PRO A 335 11.03 -2.84 -5.58
N THR A 336 11.74 -2.88 -6.70
CA THR A 336 12.85 -1.97 -7.03
C THR A 336 12.49 -0.48 -6.90
N SER A 337 11.23 -0.13 -7.12
CA SER A 337 10.74 1.26 -7.00
C SER A 337 10.45 1.70 -5.56
N MET A 338 10.59 0.85 -4.53
CA MET A 338 10.05 1.13 -3.18
C MET A 338 10.49 2.48 -2.61
N ILE A 339 11.77 2.84 -2.73
CA ILE A 339 12.31 4.11 -2.19
C ILE A 339 11.65 5.32 -2.89
N ASP A 340 11.67 5.31 -4.23
CA ASP A 340 11.01 6.28 -5.12
C ASP A 340 9.48 6.36 -4.90
N THR A 341 8.84 5.23 -4.55
CA THR A 341 7.43 5.16 -4.16
C THR A 341 7.19 5.79 -2.79
N ILE A 342 7.96 5.45 -1.76
CA ILE A 342 7.83 6.01 -0.40
C ILE A 342 7.98 7.54 -0.45
N ARG A 343 8.98 8.06 -1.18
CA ARG A 343 9.21 9.51 -1.31
C ARG A 343 8.01 10.23 -1.94
N LYS A 344 7.34 9.65 -2.94
CA LYS A 344 6.15 10.27 -3.57
C LYS A 344 4.93 10.27 -2.66
N HIS A 345 4.71 9.16 -1.96
CA HIS A 345 3.50 8.97 -1.16
C HIS A 345 3.61 9.48 0.29
N CYS A 346 4.78 9.99 0.71
CA CYS A 346 4.94 10.77 1.94
C CYS A 346 5.10 12.26 1.59
N VAL A 347 4.34 13.14 2.25
CA VAL A 347 4.52 14.59 2.16
C VAL A 347 4.45 15.19 3.55
N GLU A 348 5.53 15.83 3.97
CA GLU A 348 5.69 16.42 5.31
C GLU A 348 4.56 17.39 5.65
N GLY A 349 3.87 17.16 6.77
CA GLY A 349 2.74 17.96 7.24
C GLY A 349 1.42 17.72 6.52
N TYR A 350 1.34 16.78 5.56
CA TYR A 350 0.12 16.52 4.79
C TYR A 350 -0.23 15.05 4.62
N MET A 351 0.74 14.15 4.42
CA MET A 351 0.45 12.79 3.93
C MET A 351 1.47 11.74 4.37
N THR A 352 0.96 10.60 4.84
CA THR A 352 1.71 9.40 5.23
C THR A 352 1.38 8.24 4.30
N PHE A 353 2.27 7.26 4.20
CA PHE A 353 2.13 6.14 3.27
C PHE A 353 2.00 4.80 4.00
N ALA A 354 0.85 4.17 3.94
CA ALA A 354 0.61 2.84 4.53
C ALA A 354 0.35 1.82 3.40
N PRO A 355 1.39 1.33 2.69
CA PRO A 355 1.23 0.48 1.50
C PRO A 355 0.53 -0.85 1.83
N ILE A 356 -0.36 -1.28 0.94
CA ILE A 356 -1.03 -2.58 1.05
C ILE A 356 -0.12 -3.64 0.43
N VAL A 357 0.39 -4.53 1.28
CA VAL A 357 1.28 -5.65 0.94
C VAL A 357 0.46 -6.91 0.63
N MET A 358 0.93 -7.76 -0.28
CA MET A 358 0.37 -9.11 -0.44
C MET A 358 1.11 -10.08 0.50
N ARG A 359 0.38 -10.73 1.42
CA ARG A 359 0.90 -11.79 2.27
C ARG A 359 0.84 -13.11 1.51
N LEU A 360 2.00 -13.71 1.29
CA LEU A 360 2.15 -14.96 0.56
C LEU A 360 1.65 -16.14 1.40
N ASN A 361 1.06 -17.12 0.72
CA ASN A 361 0.69 -18.40 1.30
C ASN A 361 1.92 -19.25 1.61
N CYS A 362 1.77 -20.26 2.47
CA CYS A 362 2.86 -21.20 2.76
C CYS A 362 3.32 -21.91 1.47
N GLY A 363 4.62 -21.86 1.18
CA GLY A 363 5.21 -22.40 -0.05
C GLY A 363 5.22 -21.47 -1.27
N ALA A 364 4.44 -20.37 -1.26
CA ALA A 364 4.44 -19.39 -2.34
C ALA A 364 5.70 -18.50 -2.33
N THR A 365 6.03 -17.88 -3.46
CA THR A 365 7.26 -17.08 -3.64
C THR A 365 6.97 -15.74 -4.34
N PRO A 366 7.90 -14.77 -4.34
CA PRO A 366 7.77 -13.55 -5.14
C PRO A 366 7.61 -13.78 -6.67
N TRP A 367 8.03 -14.95 -7.16
CA TRP A 367 7.98 -15.33 -8.58
C TRP A 367 6.70 -16.10 -8.94
N ASP A 368 6.17 -16.86 -7.99
CA ASP A 368 4.86 -17.55 -8.05
C ASP A 368 4.01 -17.07 -6.88
N ALA A 369 3.46 -15.86 -7.05
CA ALA A 369 2.86 -15.06 -6.00
C ALA A 369 1.40 -15.45 -5.76
N ASN A 370 1.20 -16.44 -4.90
CA ASN A 370 -0.09 -16.86 -4.38
C ASN A 370 -0.27 -16.40 -2.92
N GLY A 371 -1.35 -15.66 -2.63
CA GLY A 371 -1.55 -14.98 -1.35
C GLY A 371 -2.80 -14.11 -1.32
N TYR A 372 -2.87 -13.21 -0.34
CA TYR A 372 -3.95 -12.23 -0.16
C TYR A 372 -3.42 -10.84 0.21
N TRP A 373 -4.18 -9.78 -0.04
CA TRP A 373 -3.80 -8.41 0.30
C TRP A 373 -4.09 -8.08 1.78
N GLU A 374 -3.13 -7.51 2.50
CA GLU A 374 -3.34 -7.14 3.91
C GLU A 374 -4.00 -5.77 4.04
N VAL A 375 -5.26 -5.70 3.60
CA VAL A 375 -6.06 -4.45 3.58
C VAL A 375 -6.27 -3.84 4.97
N ASN A 376 -6.15 -4.63 6.05
CA ASN A 376 -6.35 -4.21 7.44
C ASN A 376 -5.04 -4.00 8.23
N GLY A 377 -3.87 -4.23 7.62
CA GLY A 377 -2.57 -4.01 8.27
C GLY A 377 -2.06 -2.58 8.09
N PHE A 378 -1.48 -2.03 9.15
CA PHE A 378 -0.87 -0.70 9.17
C PHE A 378 0.57 -0.71 9.70
N GLY A 379 1.09 -1.87 10.10
CA GLY A 379 2.45 -2.03 10.61
C GLY A 379 3.57 -1.64 9.63
N LEU A 380 3.28 -1.55 8.32
CA LEU A 380 4.16 -1.00 7.30
C LEU A 380 3.75 0.46 7.02
N LEU A 381 4.58 1.43 7.41
CA LEU A 381 4.24 2.85 7.39
C LEU A 381 5.44 3.74 7.06
N GLY A 382 5.33 4.51 5.99
CA GLY A 382 6.16 5.69 5.68
C GLY A 382 5.55 6.96 6.28
N ILE A 383 6.35 7.75 7.00
CA ILE A 383 5.95 9.03 7.60
C ILE A 383 7.21 9.91 7.79
N TYR A 384 7.09 11.24 7.64
CA TYR A 384 8.22 12.13 7.95
C TYR A 384 8.54 12.08 9.45
N LYS A 385 9.82 12.19 9.83
CA LYS A 385 10.21 12.10 11.24
C LYS A 385 9.61 13.24 12.07
N SER A 386 9.56 14.45 11.53
CA SER A 386 8.83 15.60 12.08
C SER A 386 7.35 15.30 12.36
N ASP A 387 6.62 14.74 11.39
CA ASP A 387 5.22 14.31 11.54
C ASP A 387 5.06 13.21 12.60
N LEU A 388 5.97 12.23 12.64
CA LEU A 388 5.93 11.16 13.63
C LEU A 388 6.20 11.67 15.05
N ILE A 389 7.09 12.65 15.20
CA ILE A 389 7.31 13.37 16.47
C ILE A 389 6.06 14.16 16.86
N ALA A 390 5.42 14.86 15.91
CA ALA A 390 4.21 15.66 16.15
C ALA A 390 3.00 14.81 16.61
N VAL A 391 2.86 13.56 16.14
CA VAL A 391 1.84 12.62 16.65
C VAL A 391 2.25 11.90 17.94
N GLY A 392 3.48 12.09 18.43
CA GLY A 392 3.97 11.54 19.70
C GLY A 392 4.73 10.21 19.62
N GLY A 393 5.24 9.81 18.45
CA GLY A 393 6.10 8.63 18.28
C GLY A 393 5.38 7.28 18.43
N MET A 394 6.12 6.23 18.77
CA MET A 394 5.57 4.90 19.07
C MET A 394 5.11 4.81 20.53
N ASN A 395 3.97 4.15 20.79
CA ASN A 395 3.50 3.89 22.14
C ASN A 395 4.25 2.71 22.77
N THR A 396 5.45 2.96 23.28
CA THR A 396 6.33 1.99 23.95
C THR A 396 5.89 1.62 25.38
N ARG A 397 4.84 2.25 25.91
CA ARG A 397 4.37 2.04 27.28
C ARG A 397 3.33 0.93 27.36
N GLU A 398 2.41 0.89 26.40
CA GLU A 398 1.30 -0.07 26.36
C GLU A 398 1.62 -1.28 25.47
N TYR A 399 2.36 -1.07 24.37
CA TYR A 399 2.71 -2.11 23.40
C TYR A 399 4.16 -2.59 23.60
N LYS A 400 4.29 -3.64 24.41
CA LYS A 400 5.57 -4.25 24.82
C LYS A 400 5.83 -5.57 24.09
N ASP A 401 5.95 -6.66 24.82
CA ASP A 401 6.28 -8.01 24.35
C ASP A 401 5.07 -8.83 23.87
N ARG A 402 4.00 -8.13 23.46
CA ARG A 402 2.76 -8.71 22.92
C ARG A 402 2.50 -8.19 21.52
N TRP A 403 2.01 -9.07 20.65
CA TRP A 403 1.75 -8.76 19.25
C TRP A 403 0.43 -8.02 19.04
N GLY A 404 0.50 -6.86 18.38
CA GLY A 404 -0.58 -6.26 17.60
C GLY A 404 -1.34 -5.10 18.26
N GLY A 405 -1.86 -4.22 17.41
CA GLY A 405 -2.69 -3.07 17.78
C GLY A 405 -1.91 -1.76 17.94
N GLU A 406 -0.57 -1.79 17.94
CA GLU A 406 0.27 -0.60 17.99
C GLU A 406 0.19 0.21 16.69
N ASP A 407 -0.03 -0.48 15.57
CA ASP A 407 -0.19 0.11 14.25
C ASP A 407 -1.55 0.83 14.10
N TRP A 408 -2.62 0.21 14.62
CA TRP A 408 -3.94 0.83 14.71
C TRP A 408 -3.99 2.01 15.70
N GLU A 409 -3.23 1.97 16.79
CA GLU A 409 -3.13 3.09 17.74
C GLU A 409 -2.40 4.29 17.12
N LEU A 410 -1.26 4.05 16.48
CA LEU A 410 -0.53 5.08 15.73
C LEU A 410 -1.38 5.67 14.59
N LEU A 411 -2.10 4.83 13.84
CA LEU A 411 -3.06 5.26 12.81
C LEU A 411 -4.14 6.19 13.38
N ASP A 412 -4.76 5.81 14.52
CA ASP A 412 -5.79 6.62 15.18
C ASP A 412 -5.19 7.94 15.71
N ARG A 413 -3.86 8.10 15.86
CA ARG A 413 -3.20 9.39 16.14
C ARG A 413 -2.86 10.20 14.88
N ILE A 414 -2.36 9.57 13.81
CA ILE A 414 -2.07 10.21 12.52
C ILE A 414 -3.34 10.83 11.91
N LEU A 415 -4.47 10.12 11.97
CA LEU A 415 -5.75 10.66 11.51
C LEU A 415 -6.28 11.81 12.39
N LYS A 416 -5.87 11.89 13.66
CA LYS A 416 -6.25 12.99 14.58
C LYS A 416 -5.40 14.25 14.41
N SER A 417 -4.16 14.15 13.91
CA SER A 417 -3.35 15.34 13.56
C SER A 417 -3.76 15.98 12.24
N GLY A 418 -4.63 15.33 11.45
CA GLY A 418 -5.10 15.81 10.15
C GLY A 418 -4.23 15.36 8.97
N LEU A 419 -3.28 14.45 9.20
CA LEU A 419 -2.48 13.84 8.13
C LEU A 419 -3.33 12.86 7.32
N GLU A 420 -3.25 12.97 5.99
CA GLU A 420 -3.84 11.99 5.09
C GLU A 420 -3.05 10.68 5.13
N VAL A 421 -3.74 9.54 5.10
CA VAL A 421 -3.09 8.22 4.92
C VAL A 421 -3.33 7.76 3.48
N ASP A 422 -2.25 7.55 2.74
CA ASP A 422 -2.28 7.01 1.37
C ASP A 422 -2.02 5.50 1.36
N ARG A 423 -2.94 4.76 0.73
CA ARG A 423 -2.94 3.29 0.69
C ARG A 423 -3.14 2.84 -0.75
N ILE A 424 -2.14 2.19 -1.31
CA ILE A 424 -2.17 1.61 -2.65
C ILE A 424 -1.71 0.15 -2.57
N TYR A 425 -2.26 -0.69 -3.43
CA TYR A 425 -1.83 -2.08 -3.55
C TYR A 425 -0.54 -2.12 -4.36
N LEU A 426 0.60 -2.44 -3.72
CA LEU A 426 1.89 -2.42 -4.40
C LEU A 426 2.17 -3.75 -5.11
N ARG A 427 2.36 -3.67 -6.43
CA ARG A 427 2.81 -4.82 -7.23
C ARG A 427 4.25 -5.17 -6.86
N ASN A 428 4.53 -6.47 -6.77
CA ASN A 428 5.82 -7.03 -6.36
C ASN A 428 6.26 -6.62 -4.94
N PHE A 429 5.31 -6.21 -4.08
CA PHE A 429 5.54 -5.98 -2.66
C PHE A 429 4.89 -7.11 -1.86
N TYR A 430 5.73 -7.99 -1.31
CA TYR A 430 5.27 -9.22 -0.68
C TYR A 430 5.75 -9.31 0.76
N HIS A 431 4.86 -9.80 1.61
CA HIS A 431 5.19 -10.26 2.95
C HIS A 431 5.25 -11.78 2.87
N HIS A 432 6.43 -12.36 3.11
CA HIS A 432 6.65 -13.80 3.05
C HIS A 432 5.82 -14.54 4.10
N PHE A 433 5.45 -15.79 3.81
CA PHE A 433 4.92 -16.67 4.85
C PHE A 433 5.99 -17.00 5.89
N HIS A 434 5.68 -16.75 7.17
CA HIS A 434 6.46 -17.21 8.30
C HIS A 434 5.53 -17.59 9.45
N SER A 435 6.00 -18.46 10.35
CA SER A 435 5.28 -18.75 11.60
C SER A 435 5.52 -17.64 12.65
N LYS A 436 4.67 -17.56 13.68
CA LYS A 436 4.91 -16.67 14.84
C LYS A 436 5.92 -17.23 15.86
N ARG A 437 6.43 -18.46 15.67
CA ARG A 437 7.32 -19.15 16.62
C ARG A 437 8.63 -18.38 16.79
N GLY A 438 9.02 -18.14 18.05
CA GLY A 438 10.30 -17.50 18.41
C GLY A 438 10.30 -15.96 18.42
N MET A 439 9.27 -15.31 17.88
CA MET A 439 9.18 -13.83 17.87
C MET A 439 8.57 -13.26 19.15
N TRP A 440 7.59 -13.93 19.73
CA TRP A 440 6.81 -13.48 20.88
C TRP A 440 6.71 -14.60 21.91
N THR A 441 6.87 -14.27 23.19
CA THR A 441 6.54 -15.18 24.30
C THR A 441 5.03 -15.15 24.54
N GLN A 442 4.42 -16.33 24.65
CA GLN A 442 3.02 -16.51 25.05
C GLN A 442 2.92 -16.75 26.55
#